data_AF-S4PVL6-F1
#
_entry.id   AF-S4PVL6-F1
#
_cell.length_a   1.000
_cell.length_b   1.000
_cell.length_c   1.000
_cell.angle_alpha   90.00
_cell.angle_beta   90.00
_cell.angle_gamma   90.00
#
_symmetry.space_group_name_H-M   'P 1'
#
loop_
_entity.id
_entity.type
_entity.pdbx_description
1 polymer ?
#
loop_
_entity_poly.entity_id
_entity_poly.type
_entity_poly.pdbx_seq_one_letter_code
_entity_poly.pdbx_strand_id
1 'polypeptide(L)'
;MTTPQMIALHGYVSESHTIVTEDGYILTVHRIPYKRNATSRVSPRKTVLLHHGLLGSSADWVIPGPEKGLAYILSEAGYDVWLANVRGNTYSRAHMTLNI
;
A
#
# COMPACT_ATOMS: atom_id res chain seq x y z
N MET A 1 -6.01 1.05 13.74
CA MET A 1 -5.13 0.09 13.03
C MET A 1 -4.70 0.74 11.73
N THR A 2 -3.41 0.74 11.41
CA THR A 2 -2.87 1.28 10.14
C THR A 2 -3.04 0.27 9.00
N THR A 3 -2.92 0.71 7.74
CA THR A 3 -2.98 -0.17 6.57
C THR A 3 -1.96 -1.31 6.66
N PRO A 4 -0.67 -1.08 7.01
CA PRO A 4 0.28 -2.17 7.22
C PRO A 4 -0.13 -3.13 8.34
N GLN A 5 -0.70 -2.63 9.43
CA GLN A 5 -1.19 -3.47 10.53
C GLN A 5 -2.38 -4.33 10.08
N MET A 6 -3.31 -3.80 9.27
CA MET A 6 -4.43 -4.56 8.70
C MET A 6 -3.93 -5.68 7.78
N ILE A 7 -2.94 -5.39 6.93
CA ILE A 7 -2.32 -6.37 6.02
C ILE A 7 -1.63 -7.49 6.83
N ALA A 8 -0.80 -7.11 7.80
CA ALA A 8 -0.07 -8.05 8.65
C ALA A 8 -1.01 -8.91 9.51
N LEU A 9 -2.10 -8.33 10.03
CA LEU A 9 -3.12 -9.05 10.80
C LEU A 9 -3.69 -10.24 10.02
N HIS A 10 -3.79 -10.14 8.70
CA HIS A 10 -4.29 -11.20 7.84
C HIS A 10 -3.21 -12.17 7.31
N GLY A 11 -1.98 -12.04 7.80
CA GLY A 11 -0.85 -12.93 7.49
C GLY A 11 -0.12 -12.59 6.20
N TYR A 12 -0.38 -11.42 5.60
CA TYR A 12 0.34 -10.95 4.42
C TYR A 12 1.58 -10.16 4.83
N VAL A 13 2.63 -10.23 4.00
CA VAL A 13 3.77 -9.33 4.13
C VAL A 13 3.32 -7.93 3.74
N SER A 14 3.65 -6.96 4.59
CA SER A 14 3.40 -5.54 4.33
C SER A 14 4.72 -4.80 4.34
N GLU A 15 4.98 -4.03 3.28
CA GLU A 15 6.08 -3.07 3.23
C GLU A 15 5.51 -1.64 3.22
N SER A 16 6.28 -0.70 3.76
CA SER A 16 6.03 0.74 3.66
C SER A 16 7.24 1.39 3.02
N HIS A 17 6.98 2.21 1.99
CA HIS A 17 8.00 2.91 1.21
C HIS A 17 7.74 4.40 1.26
N THR A 18 8.79 5.18 1.46
CA THR A 18 8.72 6.64 1.48
C THR A 18 9.20 7.20 0.15
N ILE A 19 8.40 8.07 -0.46
CA ILE A 19 8.70 8.74 -1.73
C ILE A 19 8.66 10.24 -1.51
N VAL A 20 9.70 10.94 -1.95
CA VAL A 20 9.74 12.40 -1.96
C VAL A 20 9.33 12.87 -3.36
N THR A 21 8.27 13.66 -3.46
CA THR A 21 7.86 14.29 -4.73
C THR A 21 8.80 15.44 -5.09
N GLU A 22 8.82 15.82 -6.37
CA GLU A 22 9.65 16.91 -6.87
C GLU A 22 9.44 18.23 -6.09
N ASP A 23 8.20 18.50 -5.71
CA ASP A 23 7.84 19.70 -4.95
C ASP A 23 8.00 19.55 -3.43
N GLY A 24 8.49 18.41 -2.93
CA GLY A 24 8.90 18.22 -1.54
C GLY A 24 7.92 17.51 -0.62
N TYR A 25 6.77 17.02 -1.11
CA TYR A 25 5.87 16.19 -0.31
C TYR A 25 6.47 14.81 -0.05
N ILE A 26 6.30 14.32 1.19
CA ILE A 26 6.74 13.00 1.62
C ILE A 26 5.53 12.08 1.64
N LEU A 27 5.46 11.19 0.64
CA LEU A 27 4.39 10.22 0.48
C LEU A 27 4.79 8.87 1.08
N THR A 28 3.87 8.25 1.82
CA THR A 28 4.04 6.85 2.26
C THR A 28 3.22 5.95 1.36
N VAL A 29 3.85 5.01 0.66
CA VAL A 29 3.18 4.01 -0.19
C VAL A 29 3.28 2.64 0.48
N HIS A 30 2.19 1.88 0.53
CA HIS A 30 2.19 0.53 1.10
C HIS A 30 2.28 -0.52 0.00
N ARG A 31 2.78 -1.72 0.32
CA ARG A 31 2.92 -2.79 -0.65
C ARG A 31 2.68 -4.17 -0.05
N ILE A 32 2.00 -5.02 -0.81
CA ILE A 32 1.88 -6.47 -0.60
C ILE A 32 2.71 -7.14 -1.71
N PRO A 33 3.96 -7.54 -1.43
CA PRO A 33 4.90 -7.95 -2.48
C PRO A 33 4.61 -9.33 -3.08
N TYR A 34 3.86 -10.18 -2.36
CA TYR A 34 3.51 -11.54 -2.78
C TYR A 34 2.35 -12.13 -1.96
N LYS A 35 1.76 -13.20 -2.50
CA LYS A 35 0.70 -14.00 -1.86
C LYS A 35 1.04 -14.43 -0.43
N ARG A 36 0.01 -14.63 0.38
CA ARG A 36 0.16 -15.17 1.74
C ARG A 36 0.82 -16.55 1.69
N ASN A 37 1.69 -16.83 2.66
CA ASN A 37 2.44 -18.10 2.78
C ASN A 37 3.36 -18.46 1.60
N ALA A 38 3.68 -17.52 0.69
CA ALA A 38 4.75 -17.76 -0.27
C ALA A 38 6.11 -17.82 0.44
N THR A 39 6.80 -18.94 0.30
CA THR A 39 8.15 -19.17 0.84
C THR A 39 9.25 -18.54 -0.01
N SER A 40 8.91 -18.04 -1.21
CA SER A 40 9.89 -17.53 -2.14
C SER A 40 9.47 -16.24 -2.83
N ARG A 41 10.44 -15.31 -2.88
CA ARG A 41 10.39 -14.05 -3.62
C ARG A 41 10.42 -14.23 -5.15
N VAL A 42 10.27 -15.45 -5.70
CA VAL A 42 10.43 -15.71 -7.16
C VAL A 42 9.76 -14.63 -8.02
N SER A 43 10.59 -13.97 -8.82
CA SER A 43 10.32 -12.84 -9.69
C SER A 43 10.64 -13.30 -11.13
N PRO A 44 9.95 -12.81 -12.19
CA PRO A 44 9.15 -11.59 -12.27
C PRO A 44 7.66 -11.76 -12.00
N ARG A 45 7.10 -10.83 -11.19
CA ARG A 45 5.65 -10.66 -11.00
C ARG A 45 5.17 -9.42 -11.74
N LYS A 46 3.93 -9.44 -12.22
CA LYS A 46 3.30 -8.24 -12.76
C LYS A 46 2.97 -7.29 -11.61
N THR A 47 3.31 -6.02 -11.77
CA THR A 47 3.05 -4.98 -10.76
C THR A 47 1.72 -4.30 -11.04
N VAL A 48 0.93 -4.05 -9.99
CA VAL A 48 -0.29 -3.24 -10.03
C VAL A 48 -0.20 -2.15 -8.98
N LEU A 49 -0.60 -0.94 -9.36
CA LEU A 49 -0.77 0.19 -8.46
C LEU A 49 -2.26 0.45 -8.24
N LEU A 50 -2.73 0.35 -7.00
CA LEU A 50 -4.07 0.71 -6.59
C LEU A 50 -4.06 2.11 -5.98
N HIS A 51 -4.87 3.00 -6.54
CA HIS A 51 -4.97 4.39 -6.12
C HIS A 51 -6.36 4.67 -5.57
N HIS A 52 -6.44 5.18 -4.33
CA HIS A 52 -7.71 5.45 -3.67
C HIS A 52 -8.49 6.63 -4.31
N GLY A 53 -9.77 6.75 -3.95
CA GLY A 53 -10.64 7.84 -4.38
C GLY A 53 -10.56 9.09 -3.51
N LEU A 54 -11.51 10.02 -3.70
CA LEU A 54 -11.61 11.26 -2.93
C LEU A 54 -11.73 10.99 -1.42
N LEU A 55 -10.93 11.69 -0.60
CA LEU A 55 -10.88 11.56 0.86
C LEU A 55 -10.52 10.14 1.39
N GLY A 56 -10.07 9.24 0.52
CA GLY A 56 -9.69 7.88 0.86
C GLY A 56 -8.23 7.72 1.28
N SER A 57 -7.83 6.46 1.42
CA SER A 57 -6.42 6.08 1.60
C SER A 57 -6.17 4.66 1.07
N SER A 58 -4.92 4.21 1.10
CA SER A 58 -4.56 2.80 0.86
C SER A 58 -5.38 1.79 1.68
N ALA A 59 -6.02 2.20 2.79
CA ALA A 59 -6.90 1.36 3.58
C ALA A 59 -8.12 0.83 2.80
N ASP A 60 -8.62 1.60 1.83
CA ASP A 60 -9.86 1.29 1.09
C ASP A 60 -9.78 -0.08 0.39
N TRP A 61 -8.56 -0.49 0.01
CA TRP A 61 -8.31 -1.75 -0.69
C TRP A 61 -8.14 -2.97 0.22
N VAL A 62 -8.04 -2.76 1.54
CA VAL A 62 -7.75 -3.81 2.54
C VAL A 62 -8.82 -3.94 3.62
N ILE A 63 -9.62 -2.90 3.88
CA ILE A 63 -10.70 -2.92 4.88
C ILE A 63 -11.67 -4.11 4.69
N PRO A 64 -12.09 -4.48 3.46
CA PRO A 64 -13.01 -5.61 3.27
C PRO A 64 -12.44 -6.98 3.65
N GLY A 65 -11.15 -7.09 4.00
CA GLY A 65 -10.50 -8.33 4.40
C GLY A 65 -10.10 -9.24 3.21
N PRO A 66 -9.41 -10.37 3.46
CA PRO A 66 -8.76 -11.19 2.43
C PRO A 66 -9.66 -11.74 1.33
N GLU A 67 -10.94 -11.97 1.63
CA GLU A 67 -11.89 -12.56 0.68
C GLU A 67 -12.48 -11.53 -0.31
N LYS A 68 -12.50 -10.26 0.07
CA LYS A 68 -13.22 -9.20 -0.69
C LYS A 68 -12.35 -7.99 -1.02
N GLY A 69 -11.25 -7.79 -0.31
CA GLY A 69 -10.33 -6.69 -0.53
C GLY A 69 -9.51 -6.91 -1.79
N LEU A 70 -9.62 -5.99 -2.76
CA LEU A 70 -8.97 -6.11 -4.06
C LEU A 70 -7.45 -6.29 -3.94
N ALA A 71 -6.81 -5.66 -2.94
CA ALA A 71 -5.38 -5.81 -2.70
C ALA A 71 -4.99 -7.27 -2.41
N TYR A 72 -5.81 -7.98 -1.63
CA TYR A 72 -5.57 -9.37 -1.31
C TYR A 72 -5.88 -10.28 -2.49
N ILE A 73 -6.99 -10.04 -3.20
CA ILE A 73 -7.36 -10.80 -4.40
C ILE A 73 -6.25 -10.75 -5.45
N LEU A 74 -5.67 -9.57 -5.69
CA LEU A 74 -4.55 -9.40 -6.62
C LEU A 74 -3.27 -10.07 -6.12
N SER A 75 -2.97 -9.97 -4.82
CA SER A 75 -1.81 -10.63 -4.23
C SER A 75 -1.89 -12.16 -4.38
N GLU A 76 -3.05 -12.75 -4.09
CA GLU A 76 -3.30 -14.19 -4.26
C GLU A 76 -3.28 -14.61 -5.74
N ALA A 77 -3.67 -13.72 -6.65
CA ALA A 77 -3.50 -13.90 -8.10
C ALA A 77 -2.04 -13.75 -8.58
N GLY A 78 -1.09 -13.49 -7.68
CA GLY A 78 0.35 -13.48 -7.97
C GLY A 78 0.92 -12.13 -8.39
N TYR A 79 0.17 -11.03 -8.22
CA TYR A 79 0.64 -9.68 -8.49
C TYR A 79 1.52 -9.15 -7.36
N ASP A 80 2.43 -8.26 -7.72
CA ASP A 80 3.08 -7.34 -6.79
C ASP A 80 2.19 -6.09 -6.62
N VAL A 81 1.57 -5.94 -5.46
CA VAL A 81 0.49 -4.96 -5.25
C VAL A 81 0.99 -3.75 -4.47
N TRP A 82 0.93 -2.59 -5.11
CA TRP A 82 1.26 -1.30 -4.49
C TRP A 82 -0.02 -0.52 -4.20
N LEU A 83 -0.07 0.13 -3.04
CA LEU A 83 -1.21 0.87 -2.53
C LEU A 83 -0.80 2.33 -2.32
N ALA A 84 -1.17 3.19 -3.26
CA ALA A 84 -0.80 4.60 -3.24
C ALA A 84 -1.52 5.35 -2.11
N ASN A 85 -0.87 6.41 -1.62
CA ASN A 85 -1.49 7.43 -0.80
C ASN A 85 -1.16 8.80 -1.39
N VAL A 86 -2.15 9.67 -1.55
CA VAL A 86 -1.91 11.03 -2.05
C VAL A 86 -1.48 11.96 -0.93
N ARG A 87 -0.76 13.02 -1.29
CA ARG A 87 -0.42 14.15 -0.42
C ARG A 87 -1.64 14.65 0.38
N GLY A 88 -1.44 14.89 1.67
CA GLY A 88 -2.49 15.38 2.57
C GLY A 88 -3.40 14.30 3.16
N ASN A 89 -3.43 13.07 2.63
CA ASN A 89 -4.17 11.98 3.28
C ASN A 89 -3.48 11.52 4.57
N THR A 90 -4.12 10.64 5.35
CA THR A 90 -3.63 10.13 6.64
C THR A 90 -2.15 9.73 6.67
N TYR A 91 -1.61 9.18 5.58
CA TYR A 91 -0.25 8.63 5.54
C TYR A 91 0.80 9.57 4.92
N SER A 92 0.38 10.69 4.32
CA SER A 92 1.25 11.52 3.48
C SER A 92 1.08 13.02 3.77
N ARG A 93 1.21 13.40 5.05
CA ARG A 93 1.03 14.79 5.53
C ARG A 93 2.34 15.54 5.81
N ALA A 94 3.47 14.95 5.43
CA ALA A 94 4.77 15.55 5.66
C ALA A 94 5.31 16.22 4.38
N HIS A 95 6.16 17.22 4.56
CA HIS A 95 6.84 17.98 3.52
C HIS A 95 8.28 18.22 3.97
N MET A 96 9.24 18.29 3.04
CA MET A 96 10.65 18.53 3.36
C MET A 96 10.87 19.90 4.03
N THR A 97 9.97 20.84 3.78
CA THR A 97 9.95 22.17 4.37
C THR A 97 8.59 22.42 5.01
N LEU A 98 8.59 22.93 6.25
CA LEU A 98 7.42 23.58 6.84
C LEU A 98 7.51 25.06 6.48
N ASN A 99 6.66 25.53 5.57
CA ASN A 99 6.45 26.96 5.42
C ASN A 99 5.57 27.39 6.60
N ILE A 100 6.14 28.19 7.51
CA ILE A 100 5.44 28.88 8.61
C ILE A 100 4.94 30.22 8.08
#